data_AF-A0A7C2X3E8-F1
#
_entry.id   AF-A0A7C2X3E8-F1
#
_cell.length_a   1.000
_cell.length_b   1.000
_cell.length_c   1.000
_cell.angle_alpha   90.00
_cell.angle_beta   90.00
_cell.angle_gamma   90.00
#
_symmetry.space_group_name_H-M   'P 1'
#
loop_
_entity.id
_entity.type
_entity.pdbx_description
1 polymer ?
#
loop_
_entity_poly.entity_id
_entity_poly.type
_entity_poly.pdbx_seq_one_letter_code
_entity_poly.pdbx_strand_id
1 'polypeptide(L)' 'MGYFRILAAIPGFFVSSLILMALWGAFADNIGVEKISYAMAMLINITLWLAVAPLAAVGRGKK' A
#
# COMPACT_ATOMS: atom_id res chain seq x y z
N MET A 1 19.20 16.33 -2.42
CA MET A 1 17.77 16.57 -2.72
C MET A 1 16.88 15.41 -2.22
N GLY A 2 16.95 15.03 -0.94
CA GLY A 2 16.29 13.80 -0.42
C GLY A 2 15.01 14.06 0.40
N TYR A 3 14.99 15.10 1.23
CA TYR A 3 13.91 15.34 2.19
C TYR A 3 12.53 15.63 1.54
N PHE A 4 12.49 16.37 0.43
CA PHE A 4 11.23 16.64 -0.28
C PHE A 4 10.60 15.40 -0.93
N ARG A 5 11.38 14.33 -1.18
CA ARG A 5 10.83 13.07 -1.70
C ARG A 5 10.00 12.33 -0.64
N ILE A 6 10.31 12.52 0.65
CA ILE A 6 9.55 11.96 1.76
C ILE A 6 8.19 12.66 1.85
N LEU A 7 8.15 13.99 1.69
CA LEU A 7 6.89 14.75 1.63
C LEU A 7 6.02 14.34 0.43
N ALA A 8 6.63 14.05 -0.72
CA ALA A 8 5.91 13.53 -1.88
C ALA A 8 5.35 12.11 -1.69
N ALA A 9 5.90 11.32 -0.75
CA ALA A 9 5.40 9.99 -0.46
C ALA A 9 4.05 10.01 0.29
N ILE A 10 3.75 11.10 0.99
CA ILE A 10 2.50 11.28 1.74
C ILE A 10 1.27 11.18 0.81
N PRO A 11 1.11 12.02 -0.23
CA PRO A 11 -0.02 11.89 -1.14
C PRO A 11 -0.02 10.54 -1.88
N GLY A 12 1.15 10.00 -2.21
CA GLY A 12 1.28 8.67 -2.81
C GLY A 12 0.72 7.54 -1.93
N PHE A 13 0.89 7.64 -0.61
CA PHE A 13 0.35 6.70 0.37
C PHE A 13 -1.19 6.72 0.39
N PHE A 14 -1.81 7.90 0.42
CA PHE A 14 -3.28 8.02 0.42
C PHE A 14 -3.92 7.51 -0.87
N VAL A 15 -3.28 7.78 -2.02
CA VAL A 15 -3.72 7.25 -3.32
C VAL A 15 -3.56 5.74 -3.38
N SER A 16 -2.45 5.19 -2.87
CA SER A 16 -2.22 3.73 -2.83
C SER A 16 -3.30 3.02 -2.00
N SER A 17 -3.66 3.59 -0.84
CA SER A 17 -4.76 3.06 -0.01
C SER A 17 -6.11 3.12 -0.71
N LEU A 18 -6.38 4.16 -1.50
CA LEU A 18 -7.62 4.30 -2.27
C LEU A 18 -7.69 3.25 -3.39
N ILE A 19 -6.58 3.07 -4.12
CA ILE A 19 -6.45 2.03 -5.14
C ILE A 19 -6.65 0.65 -4.52
N LEU A 20 -6.07 0.39 -3.35
CA LEU A 20 -6.22 -0.87 -2.62
C LEU A 20 -7.68 -1.14 -2.27
N MET A 21 -8.40 -0.14 -1.74
CA MET A 21 -9.84 -0.26 -1.47
C MET A 21 -10.65 -0.54 -2.75
N ALA A 22 -10.36 0.18 -3.83
CA ALA A 22 -11.08 0.06 -5.09
C ALA A 22 -10.88 -1.32 -5.74
N LEU A 23 -9.62 -1.79 -5.79
CA LEU A 23 -9.27 -3.11 -6.30
C LEU A 23 -9.81 -4.23 -5.41
N TRP A 24 -9.82 -4.03 -4.08
CA TRP A 24 -10.45 -4.96 -3.16
C TRP A 24 -11.93 -5.13 -3.47
N GLY A 25 -12.65 -4.02 -3.70
CA GLY A 25 -14.06 -4.04 -4.06
C GLY A 25 -14.39 -4.83 -5.33
N ALA A 26 -13.44 -4.96 -6.27
CA ALA A 26 -13.62 -5.74 -7.49
C ALA A 26 -13.51 -7.26 -7.27
N PHE A 27 -12.71 -7.70 -6.29
CA PHE A 27 -12.49 -9.13 -6.03
C PHE A 27 -13.15 -9.66 -4.74
N ALA A 28 -13.57 -8.79 -3.83
CA ALA A 28 -14.20 -9.15 -2.55
C ALA A 28 -15.37 -10.13 -2.74
N ASP A 29 -16.27 -9.82 -3.69
CA ASP A 29 -17.45 -10.63 -3.97
C ASP A 29 -17.08 -12.01 -4.58
N ASN A 30 -15.93 -12.12 -5.27
CA ASN A 30 -15.46 -13.38 -5.87
C ASN A 30 -14.80 -14.33 -4.86
N ILE A 31 -14.22 -13.78 -3.79
CA ILE A 31 -13.51 -14.55 -2.76
C ILE A 31 -14.41 -14.76 -1.51
N GLY A 32 -15.64 -14.25 -1.53
CA GLY A 32 -16.60 -14.37 -0.43
C GLY A 32 -16.19 -13.56 0.81
N VAL A 33 -15.43 -12.48 0.63
CA VAL A 33 -14.92 -11.62 1.70
C VAL A 33 -15.66 -10.30 1.68
N GLU A 34 -15.86 -9.68 2.85
CA GLU A 34 -16.50 -8.37 2.93
C GLU A 34 -15.66 -7.26 2.26
N LYS A 35 -16.36 -6.23 1.77
CA LYS A 35 -15.74 -5.01 1.26
C LYS A 35 -15.15 -4.24 2.43
N ILE A 36 -13.89 -3.83 2.28
CA ILE A 36 -13.18 -3.07 3.31
C ILE A 36 -13.49 -1.58 3.25
N SER A 37 -13.58 -0.95 4.41
CA SER A 37 -13.67 0.51 4.52
C SER A 37 -12.32 1.17 4.18
N TYR A 38 -12.34 2.47 3.89
CA TYR A 38 -11.12 3.22 3.59
C TYR A 38 -10.10 3.17 4.73
N ALA A 39 -10.56 3.21 5.99
CA ALA A 39 -9.68 3.08 7.16
C ALA A 39 -9.02 1.70 7.23
N MET A 40 -9.74 0.63 6.89
CA MET A 40 -9.14 -0.71 6.80
C MET A 40 -8.16 -0.82 5.65
N ALA A 41 -8.47 -0.22 4.49
CA ALA A 41 -7.54 -0.16 3.38
C ALA A 41 -6.24 0.60 3.73
N MET A 42 -6.34 1.65 4.56
CA MET A 42 -5.16 2.35 5.08
C MET A 42 -4.30 1.45 5.94
N LEU A 43 -4.90 0.71 6.86
CA LEU A 43 -4.17 -0.22 7.72
C LEU A 43 -3.46 -1.30 6.89
N ILE A 44 -4.15 -1.89 5.91
CA ILE A 44 -3.55 -2.86 4.99
C ILE A 44 -2.42 -2.23 4.17
N ASN A 45 -2.57 -0.99 3.72
CA ASN A 45 -1.52 -0.30 2.99
C ASN A 45 -0.28 -0.05 3.87
N ILE A 46 -0.46 0.32 5.14
CA ILE A 46 0.65 0.49 6.11
C ILE A 46 1.35 -0.84 6.35
N THR A 47 0.61 -1.93 6.59
CA THR A 47 1.20 -3.25 6.82
C THR A 47 1.98 -3.73 5.61
N LEU A 48 1.48 -3.49 4.40
CA LEU A 48 2.19 -3.81 3.17
C LEU A 48 3.50 -3.01 3.04
N TRP A 49 3.47 -1.70 3.28
CA TRP A 49 4.67 -0.86 3.24
C TRP A 49 5.73 -1.31 4.24
N LEU A 50 5.32 -1.64 5.47
CA LEU A 50 6.22 -2.14 6.51
C LEU A 50 6.78 -3.54 6.18
N ALA A 51 5.94 -4.44 5.66
CA ALA A 51 6.35 -5.80 5.31
C ALA A 51 7.26 -5.86 4.07
N VAL A 52 7.02 -4.99 3.08
CA VAL A 52 7.77 -4.97 1.81
C VAL A 52 9.10 -4.24 1.95
N ALA A 53 9.26 -3.28 2.85
CA ALA A 53 10.50 -2.53 2.99
C ALA A 53 11.76 -3.42 3.21
N PRO A 54 11.74 -4.43 4.11
CA PRO A 54 12.85 -5.38 4.23
C PRO A 54 13.07 -6.23 2.97
N LEU A 55 11.99 -6.69 2.32
CA LEU A 55 12.05 -7.49 1.10
C LEU A 55 12.70 -6.71 -0.05
N ALA A 56 12.33 -5.44 -0.21
CA ALA A 56 12.91 -4.53 -1.19
C ALA A 56 14.38 -4.20 -0.87
N ALA A 57 14.76 -4.16 0.41
CA ALA A 57 16.13 -3.95 0.83
C ALA A 57 17.05 -5.14 0.45
N VAL A 58 16.57 -6.38 0.64
CA VAL A 58 17.31 -7.59 0.24
C VAL A 58 17.40 -7.71 -1.29
N GLY A 59 16.34 -7.36 -2.02
CA GLY A 59 16.31 -7.40 -3.50
C GLY A 59 17.24 -6.40 -4.20
N ARG A 60 17.77 -5.39 -3.50
CA ARG A 60 18.76 -4.41 -4.02
C ARG A 60 20.20 -4.96 -4.04
N GLY A 61 20.37 -6.27 -4.17
CA GLY A 61 21.66 -6.91 -4.37
C GLY A 61 22.35 -6.40 -5.64
N LYS A 62 23.48 -5.71 -5.45
CA LYS A 62 24.52 -5.31 -6.43
C LYS A 62 24.06 -5.19 -7.90
N LYS A 63 23.75 -3.97 -8.32
CA LYS A 63 24.26 -3.45 -9.59
C LYS A 63 25.37 -2.46 -9.29
#